data_AF-A0A5N5GXJ1-F1
#
_entry.id   AF-A0A5N5GXJ1-F1
#
_cell.length_a   1.000
_cell.length_b   1.000
_cell.length_c   1.000
_cell.angle_alpha   90.00
_cell.angle_beta   90.00
_cell.angle_gamma   90.00
#
_symmetry.space_group_name_H-M   'P 1'
#
loop_
_entity.id
_entity.type
_entity.pdbx_description
1 polymer ?
#
loop_
_entity_poly.entity_id
_entity_poly.type
_entity_poly.pdbx_seq_one_letter_code
_entity_poly.pdbx_strand_id
1 'polypeptide(L)'
;MEHTLWSHLPLLVRSNSKESVEYILQALWRTRKTGLDPADRDIIRDMLQLQNESDIDPLLVCLRMLIRRCVYDNVKREEIQKLFPSEVLPELQRLLTLLLQKFQGEWRRDALKDQGALPRLKTMTWDMANPDAEFAVPMAVINLKLLNDSQSRSKESEVKFELANDTLESMLNSMYCIRDQFSNTGEASNDQLYHDVNI
;
A
#
# COMPACT_ATOMS: atom_id res chain seq x y z
N MET A 1 19.79 -14.58 -18.47
CA MET A 1 19.81 -14.89 -17.02
C MET A 1 18.87 -13.91 -16.38
N GLU A 2 17.70 -14.36 -15.92
CA GLU A 2 16.78 -13.48 -15.21
C GLU A 2 17.40 -13.15 -13.86
N HIS A 3 17.90 -11.92 -13.70
CA HIS A 3 18.32 -11.45 -12.40
C HIS A 3 17.07 -11.40 -11.51
N THR A 4 16.98 -12.33 -10.57
CA THR A 4 15.92 -12.30 -9.57
C THR A 4 16.00 -10.96 -8.85
N LEU A 5 14.85 -10.37 -8.55
CA LEU A 5 14.74 -9.07 -7.87
C LEU A 5 15.72 -8.97 -6.69
N TRP A 6 15.87 -10.05 -5.94
CA TRP A 6 16.63 -10.14 -4.69
C TRP A 6 18.16 -10.25 -4.84
N SER A 7 18.67 -10.39 -6.06
CA SER A 7 20.10 -10.58 -6.34
C SER A 7 21.00 -9.44 -5.86
N HIS A 8 20.43 -8.26 -5.58
CA HIS A 8 21.16 -7.09 -5.10
C HIS A 8 21.14 -6.94 -3.57
N LEU A 9 20.31 -7.69 -2.83
CA LEU A 9 20.30 -7.66 -1.37
C LEU A 9 21.66 -7.99 -0.71
N PRO A 10 22.48 -8.92 -1.25
CA PRO A 10 23.81 -9.20 -0.70
C PRO A 10 24.75 -7.98 -0.63
N LEU A 11 24.48 -6.90 -1.37
CA LEU A 11 25.24 -5.65 -1.26
C LEU A 11 25.18 -5.04 0.16
N LEU A 12 24.13 -5.32 0.93
CA LEU A 12 24.03 -4.89 2.32
C LEU A 12 25.10 -5.49 3.24
N VAL A 13 25.69 -6.63 2.86
CA VAL A 13 26.79 -7.25 3.63
C VAL A 13 28.04 -6.37 3.61
N ARG A 14 28.19 -5.48 2.62
CA ARG A 14 29.27 -4.49 2.56
C ARG A 14 29.11 -3.34 3.55
N SER A 15 27.94 -3.22 4.17
CA SER A 15 27.72 -2.20 5.19
C SER A 15 28.63 -2.43 6.39
N ASN A 16 29.17 -1.35 6.95
CA ASN A 16 30.10 -1.43 8.09
C ASN A 16 29.41 -1.82 9.41
N SER A 17 28.08 -1.80 9.47
CA SER A 17 27.34 -2.03 10.70
C SER A 17 25.84 -2.28 10.50
N LYS A 18 25.19 -2.84 11.52
CA LYS A 18 23.71 -2.95 11.59
C LYS A 18 23.05 -1.57 11.50
N GLU A 19 23.66 -0.57 12.12
CA GLU A 19 23.16 0.80 12.19
C GLU A 19 23.12 1.46 10.79
N SER A 20 24.04 1.08 9.91
CA SER A 20 24.05 1.54 8.51
C SER A 20 22.83 1.01 7.75
N VAL A 21 22.54 -0.29 7.88
CA VAL A 21 21.34 -0.90 7.28
C VAL A 21 20.06 -0.31 7.88
N GLU A 22 20.07 -0.04 9.18
CA GLU A 22 18.97 0.62 9.89
C GLU A 22 18.70 2.03 9.32
N TYR A 23 19.75 2.84 9.15
CA TYR A 23 19.65 4.17 8.56
C TYR A 23 19.08 4.12 7.14
N ILE A 24 19.56 3.19 6.30
CA ILE A 24 19.06 2.99 4.92
C ILE A 24 17.55 2.73 4.94
N LEU A 25 17.09 1.78 5.76
CA LEU A 25 15.67 1.44 5.85
C LEU A 25 14.82 2.63 6.32
N GLN A 26 15.30 3.38 7.32
CA GLN A 26 14.63 4.59 7.79
C GLN A 26 14.60 5.71 6.74
N ALA A 27 15.69 5.92 6.00
CA ALA A 27 15.75 6.89 4.91
C ALA A 27 14.74 6.53 3.82
N LEU A 28 14.65 5.25 3.44
CA LEU A 28 13.67 4.77 2.46
C LEU A 28 12.22 4.91 2.92
N TRP A 29 11.95 4.71 4.22
CA TRP A 29 10.61 4.93 4.77
C TRP A 29 10.24 6.42 4.80
N ARG A 30 11.14 7.28 5.28
CA ARG A 30 10.94 8.74 5.36
C ARG A 30 10.68 9.34 3.97
N THR A 31 11.43 8.87 2.97
CA THR A 31 11.35 9.35 1.58
C THR A 31 10.36 8.59 0.71
N ARG A 32 9.48 7.76 1.29
CA ARG A 32 8.55 6.90 0.54
C ARG A 32 7.60 7.64 -0.41
N LYS A 33 7.29 8.92 -0.12
CA LYS A 33 6.38 9.78 -0.92
C LYS A 33 7.11 10.72 -1.88
N THR A 34 8.33 11.12 -1.54
CA THR A 34 9.08 12.16 -2.25
C THR A 34 10.18 11.60 -3.15
N GLY A 35 10.59 10.36 -2.91
CA GLY A 35 11.82 9.81 -3.48
C GLY A 35 13.04 10.21 -2.64
N LEU A 36 14.11 9.45 -2.82
CA LEU A 36 15.40 9.65 -2.14
C LEU A 36 16.20 10.71 -2.92
N ASP A 37 16.65 11.76 -2.25
CA ASP A 37 17.42 12.83 -2.89
C ASP A 37 18.88 12.41 -3.17
N PRO A 38 19.63 13.17 -3.99
CA PRO A 38 21.01 12.82 -4.33
C PRO A 38 21.97 12.74 -3.15
N ALA A 39 21.80 13.57 -2.12
CA ALA A 39 22.70 13.57 -0.96
C ALA A 39 22.51 12.32 -0.10
N ASP A 40 21.25 11.93 0.15
CA ASP A 40 20.94 10.67 0.81
C ASP A 40 21.42 9.46 -0.01
N ARG A 41 21.32 9.52 -1.34
CA ARG A 41 21.87 8.47 -2.23
C ARG A 41 23.39 8.35 -2.07
N ASP A 42 24.10 9.47 -2.03
CA ASP A 42 25.55 9.49 -1.88
C ASP A 42 25.98 8.89 -0.53
N ILE A 43 25.29 9.25 0.54
CA ILE A 43 25.52 8.66 1.88
C ILE A 43 25.34 7.15 1.86
N ILE A 44 24.26 6.64 1.24
CA ILE A 44 24.01 5.20 1.15
C ILE A 44 25.09 4.50 0.32
N ARG A 45 25.54 5.13 -0.77
CA ARG A 45 26.61 4.58 -1.61
C ARG A 45 27.90 4.43 -0.83
N ASP A 46 28.28 5.46 -0.08
CA ASP A 46 29.48 5.48 0.74
C ASP A 46 29.40 4.44 1.88
N MET A 47 28.24 4.32 2.55
CA MET A 47 28.01 3.31 3.58
C MET A 47 28.16 1.87 3.07
N LEU A 48 27.78 1.63 1.82
CA LEU A 48 27.82 0.31 1.17
C LEU A 48 29.07 0.10 0.31
N GLN A 49 29.94 1.11 0.22
CA GLN A 49 31.17 1.09 -0.57
C GLN A 49 30.90 0.65 -2.03
N LEU A 50 29.83 1.16 -2.63
CA LEU A 50 29.45 0.77 -4.00
C LEU A 50 30.31 1.52 -5.02
N GLN A 51 30.93 0.77 -5.94
CA GLN A 51 31.73 1.34 -7.03
C GLN A 51 30.90 1.66 -8.27
N ASN A 52 29.78 0.97 -8.48
CA ASN A 52 28.90 1.15 -9.63
C ASN A 52 27.62 1.86 -9.22
N GLU A 53 27.30 2.96 -9.89
CA GLU A 53 26.02 3.66 -9.76
C GLU A 53 24.82 2.78 -10.14
N SER A 54 25.00 1.83 -11.05
CA SER A 54 23.94 0.96 -11.55
C SER A 54 23.37 0.00 -10.50
N ASP A 55 24.14 -0.29 -9.44
CA ASP A 55 23.77 -1.30 -8.45
C ASP A 55 22.88 -0.76 -7.33
N ILE A 56 22.85 0.56 -7.14
CA ILE A 56 22.09 1.18 -6.04
C ILE A 56 20.58 1.08 -6.28
N ASP A 57 20.11 1.40 -7.48
CA ASP A 57 18.67 1.47 -7.75
C ASP A 57 17.96 0.11 -7.58
N PRO A 58 18.49 -1.00 -8.12
CA PRO A 58 17.94 -2.33 -7.87
C PRO A 58 17.90 -2.69 -6.38
N LEU A 59 18.95 -2.37 -5.62
CA LEU A 59 18.98 -2.57 -4.17
C LEU A 59 17.87 -1.77 -3.47
N LEU A 60 17.73 -0.49 -3.79
CA LEU A 60 16.70 0.36 -3.18
C LEU A 60 15.29 -0.15 -3.52
N VAL A 61 15.08 -0.70 -4.71
CA VAL A 61 13.80 -1.33 -5.08
C VAL A 61 13.51 -2.56 -4.21
N CYS A 62 14.49 -3.44 -3.99
CA CYS A 62 14.34 -4.61 -3.10
C CYS A 62 13.88 -4.20 -1.71
N LEU A 63 14.57 -3.20 -1.14
CA LEU A 63 14.30 -2.74 0.22
C LEU A 63 12.93 -2.05 0.31
N ARG A 64 12.58 -1.21 -0.67
CA ARG A 64 11.25 -0.60 -0.72
C ARG A 64 10.14 -1.63 -0.83
N MET A 65 10.34 -2.71 -1.59
CA MET A 65 9.36 -3.80 -1.67
C MET A 65 9.19 -4.51 -0.32
N LEU A 66 10.28 -4.83 0.37
CA LEU A 66 10.22 -5.45 1.70
C LEU A 66 9.50 -4.55 2.72
N ILE A 67 9.85 -3.26 2.74
CA ILE A 67 9.21 -2.26 3.59
C ILE A 67 7.70 -2.23 3.30
N ARG A 68 7.29 -2.16 2.02
CA ARG A 68 5.87 -2.14 1.64
C ARG A 68 5.14 -3.40 2.09
N ARG A 69 5.67 -4.60 1.78
CA ARG A 69 5.03 -5.86 2.20
C ARG A 69 4.92 -5.97 3.72
N CYS A 70 5.98 -5.58 4.43
CA CYS A 70 6.00 -5.58 5.90
C CYS A 70 4.91 -4.66 6.51
N VAL A 71 4.70 -3.48 5.92
CA VAL A 71 3.80 -2.47 6.46
C VAL A 71 2.36 -2.69 6.01
N TYR A 72 2.12 -2.92 4.71
CA TYR A 72 0.79 -2.88 4.09
C TYR A 72 0.10 -4.26 3.95
N ASP A 73 0.83 -5.37 3.87
CA ASP A 73 0.23 -6.69 3.56
C ASP A 73 -0.32 -7.43 4.80
N ASN A 74 -0.65 -6.71 5.88
CA ASN A 74 -1.17 -7.26 7.16
C ASN A 74 -0.35 -8.42 7.79
N VAL A 75 0.92 -8.59 7.38
CA VAL A 75 1.83 -9.63 7.87
C VAL A 75 2.04 -9.53 9.38
N LYS A 76 1.93 -10.64 10.12
CA LYS A 76 2.23 -10.66 11.57
C LYS A 76 3.73 -10.54 11.82
N ARG A 77 4.15 -10.11 13.02
CA ARG A 77 5.59 -9.95 13.34
C ARG A 77 6.35 -11.26 13.18
N GLU A 78 5.76 -12.37 13.61
CA GLU A 78 6.39 -13.71 13.51
C GLU A 78 6.55 -14.18 12.06
N GLU A 79 5.80 -13.60 11.12
CA GLU A 79 5.71 -14.06 9.74
C GLU A 79 6.59 -13.26 8.77
N ILE A 80 7.24 -12.19 9.24
CA ILE A 80 8.11 -11.35 8.41
C ILE A 80 9.23 -12.16 7.74
N GLN A 81 9.74 -13.20 8.42
CA GLN A 81 10.75 -14.09 7.83
C GLN A 81 10.26 -14.83 6.58
N LYS A 82 8.94 -15.03 6.41
CA LYS A 82 8.33 -15.68 5.24
C LYS A 82 8.34 -14.77 4.00
N LEU A 83 8.68 -13.48 4.15
CA LEU A 83 8.74 -12.52 3.03
C LEU A 83 9.97 -12.71 2.14
N PHE A 84 11.00 -13.40 2.65
CA PHE A 84 12.25 -13.60 1.95
C PHE A 84 12.24 -14.95 1.24
N PRO A 85 12.68 -15.01 -0.02
CA PRO A 85 12.82 -16.27 -0.72
C PRO A 85 14.16 -16.94 -0.37
N SER A 86 14.32 -18.22 -0.74
CA SER A 86 15.45 -19.05 -0.33
C SER A 86 16.81 -18.62 -0.90
N GLU A 87 16.84 -17.75 -1.91
CA GLU A 87 18.07 -17.23 -2.50
C GLU A 87 18.74 -16.15 -1.62
N VAL A 88 18.00 -15.57 -0.66
CA VAL A 88 18.56 -14.56 0.25
C VAL A 88 19.33 -15.23 1.38
N LEU A 89 20.58 -14.82 1.60
CA LEU A 89 21.45 -15.35 2.66
C LEU A 89 20.77 -15.32 4.04
N PRO A 90 20.83 -16.42 4.83
CA PRO A 90 20.15 -16.51 6.13
C PRO A 90 20.52 -15.40 7.12
N GLU A 91 21.79 -14.97 7.14
CA GLU A 91 22.28 -13.90 8.00
C GLU A 91 21.59 -12.56 7.68
N LEU A 92 21.41 -12.29 6.37
CA LEU A 92 20.76 -11.09 5.89
C LEU A 92 19.26 -11.15 6.14
N GLN A 93 18.62 -12.30 5.92
CA GLN A 93 17.21 -12.51 6.28
C GLN A 93 16.98 -12.23 7.76
N ARG A 94 17.86 -12.73 8.65
CA ARG A 94 17.76 -12.50 10.09
C ARG A 94 17.92 -11.03 10.46
N LEU A 95 18.89 -10.34 9.87
CA LEU A 95 19.12 -8.91 10.08
C LEU A 95 17.92 -8.07 9.63
N LEU A 96 17.45 -8.28 8.41
CA LEU A 96 16.31 -7.54 7.85
C LEU A 96 15.02 -7.86 8.59
N THR A 97 14.78 -9.12 8.96
CA THR A 97 13.63 -9.52 9.79
C THR A 97 13.63 -8.75 11.11
N LEU A 98 14.77 -8.71 11.81
CA LEU A 98 14.91 -8.00 13.08
C LEU A 98 14.61 -6.50 12.94
N LEU A 99 15.16 -5.85 11.91
CA LEU A 99 14.96 -4.42 11.68
C LEU A 99 13.51 -4.11 11.24
N LEU A 100 12.93 -4.91 10.34
CA LEU A 100 11.55 -4.75 9.90
C LEU A 100 10.57 -4.95 11.06
N GLN A 101 10.77 -5.98 11.90
CA GLN A 101 9.98 -6.19 13.12
C GLN A 101 10.06 -5.01 14.09
N LYS A 102 11.25 -4.38 14.22
CA LYS A 102 11.47 -3.19 15.05
C LYS A 102 10.63 -2.00 14.57
N PHE A 103 10.58 -1.76 13.26
CA PHE A 103 9.90 -0.59 12.70
C PHE A 103 8.43 -0.78 12.34
N GLN A 104 7.98 -2.02 12.13
CA GLN A 104 6.65 -2.32 11.59
C GLN A 104 5.52 -1.57 12.30
N GLY A 105 5.52 -1.55 13.64
CA GLY A 105 4.45 -0.90 14.41
C GLY A 105 4.42 0.62 14.24
N GLU A 106 5.58 1.26 14.18
CA GLU A 106 5.68 2.70 13.94
C GLU A 106 5.26 3.07 12.52
N TRP A 107 5.80 2.37 11.53
CA TRP A 107 5.51 2.62 10.12
C TRP A 107 4.06 2.32 9.75
N ARG A 108 3.42 1.32 10.38
CA ARG A 108 1.97 1.12 10.23
C ARG A 108 1.17 2.29 10.76
N ARG A 109 1.52 2.85 11.92
CA ARG A 109 0.86 4.04 12.44
C ARG A 109 1.09 5.26 11.55
N ASP A 110 2.32 5.42 11.05
CA ASP A 110 2.66 6.50 10.12
C ASP A 110 1.89 6.36 8.79
N ALA A 111 1.81 5.14 8.25
CA ALA A 111 0.99 4.83 7.08
C ALA A 111 -0.51 5.05 7.32
N LEU A 112 -1.02 4.75 8.51
CA LEU A 112 -2.42 5.03 8.87
C LEU A 112 -2.70 6.53 8.95
N LYS A 113 -1.72 7.34 9.41
CA LYS A 113 -1.82 8.80 9.35
C LYS A 113 -1.82 9.30 7.89
N ASP A 114 -1.05 8.65 7.02
CA ASP A 114 -1.09 8.94 5.58
C ASP A 114 -2.44 8.62 4.94
N GLN A 115 -3.15 7.60 5.43
CA GLN A 115 -4.50 7.23 4.98
C GLN A 115 -5.56 8.27 5.35
N GLY A 116 -5.21 9.31 6.12
CA GLY A 116 -6.07 10.46 6.44
C GLY A 116 -6.37 11.40 5.26
N ALA A 117 -6.40 10.91 4.03
CA ALA A 117 -6.75 11.71 2.86
C ALA A 117 -7.52 10.94 1.79
N LEU A 118 -8.17 9.81 2.12
CA LEU A 118 -9.21 9.29 1.22
C LEU A 118 -10.49 10.10 1.44
N PRO A 119 -11.03 10.77 0.40
CA PRO A 119 -12.30 11.44 0.51
C PRO A 119 -13.37 10.42 0.88
N ARG A 120 -14.09 10.70 1.98
CA ARG A 120 -15.23 9.91 2.40
C ARG A 120 -16.49 10.50 1.80
N LEU A 121 -17.35 9.68 1.22
CA LEU A 121 -18.66 10.14 0.79
C LEU A 121 -19.48 10.55 2.02
N LYS A 122 -19.86 11.82 2.11
CA LYS A 122 -20.69 12.39 3.18
C LYS A 122 -22.16 12.39 2.79
N THR A 123 -22.46 12.79 1.55
CA THR A 123 -23.84 12.90 1.06
C THR A 123 -23.85 12.66 -0.44
N MET A 124 -24.90 11.99 -0.91
CA MET A 124 -25.21 11.84 -2.33
C MET A 124 -26.60 12.39 -2.58
N THR A 125 -26.76 13.23 -3.59
CA THR A 125 -28.06 13.67 -4.10
C THR A 125 -28.14 13.40 -5.59
N TRP A 126 -29.36 13.23 -6.10
CA TRP A 126 -29.60 12.99 -7.51
C TRP A 126 -30.73 13.88 -8.03
N ASP A 127 -30.65 14.21 -9.31
CA ASP A 127 -31.66 14.98 -10.06
C ASP A 127 -31.76 14.42 -11.50
N MET A 128 -32.79 14.76 -12.26
CA MET A 128 -32.86 14.48 -13.69
C MET A 128 -32.45 15.70 -14.52
N ALA A 129 -31.59 15.49 -15.51
CA ALA A 129 -31.27 16.51 -16.50
C ALA A 129 -32.44 16.66 -17.47
N ASN A 130 -32.84 17.91 -17.73
CA ASN A 130 -33.83 18.30 -18.74
C ASN A 130 -35.16 17.51 -18.67
N PRO A 131 -35.84 17.45 -17.50
CA PRO A 131 -37.07 16.69 -17.34
C PRO A 131 -38.22 17.18 -18.26
N ASP A 132 -38.16 18.43 -18.73
CA ASP A 132 -39.22 19.07 -19.53
C ASP A 132 -38.94 19.09 -21.05
N ALA A 133 -37.85 18.46 -21.52
CA ALA A 133 -37.48 18.46 -22.94
C ALA A 133 -38.02 17.21 -23.65
N GLU A 134 -39.04 17.38 -24.51
CA GLU A 134 -39.74 16.29 -25.23
C GLU A 134 -38.84 15.34 -26.05
N PHE A 135 -37.62 15.76 -26.40
CA PHE A 135 -36.70 15.00 -27.25
C PHE A 135 -35.32 14.76 -26.63
N ALA A 136 -35.13 15.08 -25.35
CA ALA A 136 -33.84 14.86 -24.69
C ALA A 136 -33.74 13.41 -24.16
N VAL A 137 -32.56 12.80 -24.31
CA VAL A 137 -32.26 11.54 -23.63
C VAL A 137 -32.21 11.82 -22.13
N PRO A 138 -33.01 11.13 -21.30
CA PRO A 138 -33.02 11.38 -19.87
C PRO A 138 -31.67 10.97 -19.27
N MET A 139 -31.04 11.90 -18.54
CA MET A 139 -29.78 11.67 -17.84
C MET A 139 -29.95 11.92 -16.35
N ALA A 140 -29.38 11.07 -15.51
CA ALA A 140 -29.34 11.25 -14.07
C ALA A 140 -28.15 12.12 -13.70
N VAL A 141 -28.39 13.22 -12.99
CA VAL A 141 -27.37 14.11 -12.46
C VAL A 141 -27.06 13.68 -11.02
N ILE A 142 -25.86 13.17 -10.77
CA ILE A 142 -25.43 12.73 -9.44
C ILE A 142 -24.49 13.78 -8.86
N ASN A 143 -24.74 14.18 -7.62
CA ASN A 143 -23.86 15.06 -6.85
C ASN A 143 -23.35 14.30 -5.62
N LEU A 144 -22.03 14.26 -5.46
CA LEU A 144 -21.35 13.63 -4.35
C LEU A 144 -20.63 14.70 -3.53
N LYS A 145 -20.95 14.79 -2.24
CA LYS A 145 -20.20 15.59 -1.27
C LYS A 145 -19.20 14.71 -0.57
N LEU A 146 -17.92 15.05 -0.72
CA LEU A 146 -16.77 14.33 -0.21
C LEU A 146 -16.15 15.08 0.96
N LEU A 147 -15.83 14.37 2.03
CA LEU A 147 -15.16 14.86 3.21
C LEU A 147 -13.70 14.43 3.20
N ASN A 148 -12.78 15.39 3.23
CA ASN A 148 -11.35 15.11 3.41
C ASN A 148 -10.95 15.35 4.87
N ASP A 149 -10.70 14.25 5.59
CA ASP A 149 -10.26 14.25 7.00
C ASP A 149 -8.73 14.43 7.11
N SER A 150 -8.15 15.39 6.37
CA SER A 150 -6.74 15.73 6.55
C SER A 150 -6.57 16.59 7.81
N GLN A 151 -5.69 16.15 8.71
CA GLN A 151 -5.46 16.74 10.04
C GLN A 151 -5.49 18.27 10.02
N SER A 152 -6.47 18.84 10.76
CA SER A 152 -6.69 20.25 11.12
C SER A 152 -7.76 21.07 10.37
N ARG A 153 -8.26 20.65 9.20
CA ARG A 153 -9.40 21.32 8.55
C ARG A 153 -10.18 20.34 7.67
N SER A 154 -11.40 20.03 8.08
CA SER A 154 -12.37 19.36 7.21
C SER A 154 -12.63 20.26 6.00
N LYS A 155 -12.23 19.79 4.82
CA LYS A 155 -12.54 20.45 3.55
C LYS A 155 -13.55 19.59 2.81
N GLU A 156 -14.74 20.14 2.60
CA GLU A 156 -15.73 19.53 1.73
C GLU A 156 -15.37 19.81 0.27
N SER A 157 -15.51 18.79 -0.58
CA SER A 157 -15.40 18.91 -2.03
C SER A 157 -16.65 18.30 -2.66
N GLU A 158 -17.10 18.86 -3.78
CA GLU A 158 -18.30 18.41 -4.48
C GLU A 158 -17.92 17.91 -5.87
N VAL A 159 -18.42 16.75 -6.24
CA VAL A 159 -18.25 16.14 -7.56
C VAL A 159 -19.62 15.94 -8.16
N LYS A 160 -19.85 16.54 -9.34
CA LYS A 160 -21.10 16.45 -10.09
C LYS A 160 -20.84 15.82 -11.45
N PHE A 161 -21.66 14.86 -11.83
CA PHE A 161 -21.58 14.19 -13.13
C PHE A 161 -22.95 13.71 -13.58
N GLU A 162 -23.07 13.47 -14.88
CA GLU A 162 -24.30 13.03 -15.52
C GLU A 162 -24.12 11.59 -16.03
N LEU A 163 -25.13 10.76 -15.85
CA LEU A 163 -25.14 9.37 -16.27
C LEU A 163 -26.34 9.10 -17.17
N ALA A 164 -26.09 8.43 -18.29
CA ALA A 164 -27.13 7.76 -19.05
C ALA A 164 -27.61 6.49 -18.33
N ASN A 165 -28.77 5.98 -18.73
CA ASN A 165 -29.44 4.85 -18.06
C ASN A 165 -28.57 3.58 -18.01
N ASP A 166 -27.95 3.23 -19.14
CA ASP A 166 -27.06 2.07 -19.30
C ASP A 166 -25.80 2.16 -18.40
N THR A 167 -25.27 3.37 -18.25
CA THR A 167 -24.09 3.65 -17.43
C THR A 167 -24.44 3.57 -15.95
N LEU A 168 -25.61 4.08 -15.56
CA LEU A 168 -26.12 3.97 -14.19
C LEU A 168 -26.38 2.51 -13.81
N GLU A 169 -26.97 1.72 -14.70
CA GLU A 169 -27.18 0.28 -14.48
C GLU A 169 -25.85 -0.46 -14.29
N SER A 170 -24.87 -0.18 -15.15
CA SER A 170 -23.51 -0.75 -15.05
C SER A 170 -22.82 -0.39 -13.73
N MET A 171 -22.99 0.86 -13.27
CA MET A 171 -22.49 1.32 -11.97
C MET A 171 -23.15 0.57 -10.82
N LEU A 172 -24.48 0.41 -10.82
CA LEU A 172 -25.21 -0.31 -9.78
C LEU A 172 -24.80 -1.79 -9.71
N ASN A 173 -24.66 -2.46 -10.86
CA ASN A 173 -24.17 -3.83 -10.94
C ASN A 173 -22.77 -3.98 -10.33
N SER A 174 -21.89 -3.02 -10.61
CA SER A 174 -20.55 -2.98 -10.01
C SER A 174 -20.62 -2.79 -8.49
N MET A 175 -21.49 -1.90 -8.00
CA MET A 175 -21.68 -1.67 -6.55
C MET A 175 -22.22 -2.92 -5.84
N TYR A 176 -23.14 -3.67 -6.47
CA TYR A 176 -23.61 -4.95 -5.94
C TYR A 176 -22.49 -5.98 -5.84
N CYS A 177 -21.66 -6.11 -6.87
CA CYS A 177 -20.49 -6.99 -6.83
C CYS A 177 -19.51 -6.60 -5.71
N ILE A 178 -19.26 -5.29 -5.54
CA ILE A 178 -18.40 -4.78 -4.45
C ILE A 178 -19.00 -5.15 -3.09
N ARG A 179 -20.31 -4.92 -2.88
CA ARG A 179 -21.00 -5.29 -1.63
C ARG A 179 -20.82 -6.77 -1.31
N ASP A 180 -21.03 -7.64 -2.28
CA ASP A 180 -20.96 -9.09 -2.08
C ASP A 180 -19.54 -9.56 -1.71
N GLN A 181 -18.50 -8.94 -2.31
CA GLN A 181 -17.10 -9.19 -1.91
C GLN A 181 -16.83 -8.80 -0.45
N PHE A 182 -17.35 -7.65 0.00
CA PHE A 182 -17.18 -7.23 1.39
C PHE A 182 -18.01 -8.06 2.38
N SER A 183 -19.18 -8.56 1.98
CA SER A 183 -20.02 -9.45 2.81
C SER A 183 -19.42 -10.84 2.98
N ASN A 184 -18.88 -11.45 1.92
CA ASN A 184 -18.29 -12.80 1.98
C ASN A 184 -16.95 -12.86 2.73
N THR A 185 -16.34 -11.71 3.00
CA THR A 185 -15.10 -11.63 3.80
C THR A 185 -15.36 -11.97 5.29
N GLY A 186 -16.62 -12.06 5.73
CA GLY A 186 -17.00 -12.47 7.09
C GLY A 186 -17.11 -13.98 7.33
N GLU A 187 -17.13 -14.81 6.29
CA GLU A 187 -17.36 -16.27 6.43
C GLU A 187 -16.07 -17.10 6.42
N ALA A 188 -14.95 -16.55 5.94
CA ALA A 188 -13.67 -17.26 5.88
C ALA A 188 -12.97 -17.47 7.25
N SER A 189 -13.62 -17.11 8.37
CA SER A 189 -13.03 -17.22 9.72
C SER A 189 -13.69 -18.24 10.65
N ASN A 190 -14.76 -18.95 10.23
CA ASN A 190 -15.52 -19.82 11.16
C ASN A 190 -15.61 -21.31 10.77
N ASP A 191 -15.07 -21.75 9.63
CA ASP A 191 -15.26 -23.13 9.14
C ASP A 191 -14.10 -24.12 9.45
N GLN A 192 -13.31 -23.86 10.50
CA GLN A 192 -12.21 -24.75 10.92
C GLN A 192 -12.29 -25.26 12.36
N LEU A 193 -13.43 -25.13 13.01
CA LEU A 193 -13.69 -25.80 14.28
C LEU A 193 -14.96 -26.63 14.12
N TYR A 194 -14.90 -27.89 14.57
CA TYR A 194 -15.93 -28.94 14.49
C TYR A 194 -15.90 -29.83 13.24
N HIS A 195 -14.88 -30.69 13.12
CA HIS A 195 -15.10 -32.15 13.07
C HIS A 195 -13.75 -32.90 13.16
N ASP A 196 -13.20 -33.01 14.38
CA ASP A 196 -12.29 -34.08 14.74
C ASP A 196 -12.50 -34.42 16.22
N VAL A 197 -13.63 -35.09 16.50
CA VAL A 197 -13.80 -35.98 17.64
C VAL A 197 -14.65 -37.15 17.16
N ASN A 198 -13.98 -38.19 16.64
CA ASN A 198 -14.30 -39.60 16.83
C ASN A 198 -13.39 -40.45 15.94
N ILE A 199 -12.36 -41.05 16.55
CA ILE A 199 -12.00 -42.48 16.56
C ILE A 199 -10.96 -42.66 17.68
#